data_AF-A0A094JGW3-F1
#
_entry.id   AF-A0A094JGW3-F1
#
_cell.length_a   1.000
_cell.length_b   1.000
_cell.length_c   1.000
_cell.angle_alpha   90.00
_cell.angle_beta   90.00
_cell.angle_gamma   90.00
#
_symmetry.space_group_name_H-M   'P 1'
#
loop_
_entity.id
_entity.type
_entity.pdbx_description
1 polymer ?
#
loop_
_entity_poly.entity_id
_entity_poly.type
_entity_poly.pdbx_seq_one_letter_code
_entity_poly.pdbx_strand_id
1 'polypeptide(L)'
;MCNIRKLTAAMLMFSSVSAFAVDDVTYFSDTLQKNDLISAIYRVEIDPISSHANLIPLPTDLVPADGIVPYDHIDALAASPDGKILWLINSREDVVSELIKYEVDSATLMSVGVIEWPIADEKGDIDQATVAPDGTLYVTKKVVHHLYTIDTSNAKATLVGDVNGALTNGGDIAFDQFGSLYLLNQTSLYDLTLPGSPPAPVNAVEIGGVDEGYTGLAFRVGGVGNLIGSNKGNNSFNELSVVDGSLIVSYPMYLNGGLFEHNLGGDMTTGPLVMCSKTIGYWKNHSWLGASVTINDMSDEFAITEVIGRFGTKAEGDKPYDGMLWRAKGKTYSMLYAQLIAAKLNTSNSYTVDLLNTAEAFLDGKGFDDPVSKADRAMYSKLVEAVTAFNEDNHCDSE
;
A
#
# COMPACT_ATOMS: atom_id res chain seq x y z
N MET A 1 13.11 -71.91 8.67
CA MET A 1 12.12 -70.82 8.78
C MET A 1 12.68 -69.75 9.69
N CYS A 2 13.17 -68.63 9.15
CA CYS A 2 13.22 -67.34 9.84
C CYS A 2 13.54 -66.29 8.78
N ASN A 3 12.55 -65.48 8.41
CA ASN A 3 12.63 -64.53 7.31
C ASN A 3 12.61 -63.11 7.92
N ILE A 4 13.78 -62.49 8.05
CA ILE A 4 13.92 -61.13 8.60
C ILE A 4 13.59 -60.14 7.47
N ARG A 5 12.37 -59.58 7.51
CA ARG A 5 11.98 -58.44 6.67
C ARG A 5 12.65 -57.18 7.22
N LYS A 6 13.55 -56.58 6.44
CA LYS A 6 14.06 -55.22 6.67
C LYS A 6 12.93 -54.24 6.34
N LEU A 7 12.44 -53.53 7.35
CA LEU A 7 11.59 -52.36 7.20
C LEU A 7 12.50 -51.17 6.84
N THR A 8 12.42 -50.68 5.62
CA THR A 8 13.08 -49.44 5.21
C THR A 8 12.16 -48.29 5.62
N ALA A 9 12.52 -47.55 6.67
CA ALA A 9 11.81 -46.34 7.07
C ALA A 9 12.04 -45.25 6.01
N ALA A 10 10.99 -44.86 5.30
CA ALA A 10 10.99 -43.68 4.47
C ALA A 10 11.00 -42.45 5.39
N MET A 11 12.16 -41.81 5.50
CA MET A 11 12.34 -40.53 6.19
C MET A 11 11.66 -39.46 5.33
N LEU A 12 10.43 -39.08 5.69
CA LEU A 12 9.78 -37.88 5.16
C LEU A 12 10.61 -36.67 5.59
N MET A 13 11.40 -36.13 4.67
CA MET A 13 11.95 -34.80 4.80
C MET A 13 10.79 -33.81 4.62
N PHE A 14 10.28 -33.28 5.73
CA PHE A 14 9.53 -32.04 5.70
C PHE A 14 10.53 -30.94 5.37
N SER A 15 10.56 -30.51 4.11
CA SER A 15 11.12 -29.22 3.75
C SER A 15 10.37 -28.17 4.54
N SER A 16 11.06 -27.55 5.51
CA SER A 16 10.59 -26.35 6.18
C SER A 16 10.23 -25.32 5.11
N VAL A 17 8.95 -24.97 5.03
CA VAL A 17 8.50 -23.81 4.26
C VAL A 17 9.27 -22.63 4.83
N SER A 18 10.16 -22.04 4.04
CA SER A 18 10.81 -20.78 4.39
C SER A 18 9.69 -19.79 4.64
N ALA A 19 9.56 -19.32 5.89
CA ALA A 19 8.72 -18.17 6.17
C ALA A 19 9.20 -17.06 5.24
N PHE A 20 8.33 -16.61 4.34
CA PHE A 20 8.62 -15.50 3.45
C PHE A 20 9.11 -14.35 4.32
N ALA A 21 10.37 -13.94 4.13
CA ALA A 21 10.88 -12.73 4.71
C ALA A 21 10.24 -11.59 3.92
N VAL A 22 9.01 -11.24 4.28
CA VAL A 22 8.44 -9.96 3.89
C VAL A 22 9.37 -8.90 4.48
N ASP A 23 9.89 -8.03 3.63
CA ASP A 23 10.67 -6.89 4.09
C ASP A 23 9.73 -5.95 4.86
N ASP A 24 9.90 -5.93 6.18
CA ASP A 24 9.19 -5.04 7.10
C ASP A 24 9.81 -3.64 6.98
N VAL A 25 9.38 -2.89 5.97
CA VAL A 25 9.86 -1.55 5.68
C VAL A 25 8.84 -0.55 6.17
N THR A 26 9.31 0.40 6.97
CA THR A 26 8.54 1.58 7.38
C THR A 26 9.38 2.81 7.11
N TYR A 27 8.74 3.87 6.65
CA TYR A 27 9.37 5.17 6.48
C TYR A 27 8.85 6.14 7.53
N PHE A 28 9.70 7.07 7.92
CA PHE A 28 9.42 8.07 8.95
C PHE A 28 9.95 9.41 8.51
N SER A 29 9.18 10.46 8.77
CA SER A 29 9.57 11.85 8.63
C SER A 29 9.60 12.51 10.00
N ASP A 30 10.53 13.42 10.23
CA ASP A 30 10.60 14.21 11.46
C ASP A 30 10.80 15.68 11.10
N THR A 31 9.93 16.54 11.62
CA THR A 31 10.12 17.99 11.55
C THR A 31 11.03 18.38 12.70
N LEU A 32 12.30 18.68 12.39
CA LEU A 32 13.36 18.81 13.39
C LEU A 32 13.15 20.02 14.30
N GLN A 33 12.89 21.18 13.72
CA GLN A 33 12.56 22.41 14.46
C GLN A 33 11.44 23.19 13.78
N LYS A 34 10.77 24.08 14.52
CA LYS A 34 9.75 24.95 13.94
C LYS A 34 10.44 26.08 13.19
N ASN A 35 10.14 26.24 11.90
CA ASN A 35 10.62 27.36 11.08
C ASN A 35 12.12 27.32 10.77
N ASP A 36 12.77 26.16 10.82
CA ASP A 36 14.15 26.00 10.36
C ASP A 36 14.24 25.64 8.87
N LEU A 37 13.08 25.45 8.22
CA LEU A 37 12.92 25.11 6.81
C LEU A 37 13.45 23.73 6.44
N ILE A 38 13.60 22.83 7.43
CA ILE A 38 14.09 21.48 7.20
C ILE A 38 13.29 20.41 7.94
N SER A 39 13.15 19.27 7.28
CA SER A 39 12.65 18.03 7.85
C SER A 39 13.67 16.94 7.53
N ALA A 40 13.57 15.82 8.22
CA ALA A 40 14.38 14.64 7.94
C ALA A 40 13.50 13.47 7.52
N ILE A 41 13.99 12.63 6.60
CA ILE A 41 13.33 11.39 6.20
C ILE A 41 14.23 10.19 6.46
N TYR A 42 13.62 9.12 6.97
CA TYR A 42 14.29 7.91 7.43
C TYR A 42 13.58 6.66 6.94
N ARG A 43 14.35 5.60 6.72
CA ARG A 43 13.87 4.22 6.80
C ARG A 43 14.03 3.74 8.24
N VAL A 44 13.00 3.07 8.76
CA VAL A 44 13.00 2.49 10.10
C VAL A 44 13.35 1.01 10.00
N GLU A 45 14.34 0.57 10.76
CA GLU A 45 14.66 -0.84 10.95
C GLU A 45 14.39 -1.25 12.39
N ILE A 46 13.38 -2.11 12.58
CA ILE A 46 13.08 -2.70 13.89
C ILE A 46 14.03 -3.88 14.14
N ASP A 47 14.88 -3.78 15.16
CA ASP A 47 15.67 -4.89 15.68
C ASP A 47 14.89 -5.55 16.84
N PRO A 48 14.26 -6.72 16.62
CA PRO A 48 13.50 -7.39 17.66
C PRO A 48 14.39 -7.99 18.76
N ILE A 49 15.69 -8.19 18.51
CA ILE A 49 16.62 -8.78 19.49
C ILE A 49 17.01 -7.73 20.52
N SER A 50 17.39 -6.53 20.06
CA SER A 50 17.69 -5.41 20.95
C SER A 50 16.45 -4.63 21.38
N SER A 51 15.30 -4.86 20.75
CA SER A 51 14.08 -4.05 20.90
C SER A 51 14.33 -2.58 20.58
N HIS A 52 15.12 -2.30 19.55
CA HIS A 52 15.41 -0.93 19.09
C HIS A 52 14.76 -0.68 17.74
N ALA A 53 14.46 0.58 17.47
CA ALA A 53 14.18 1.04 16.12
C ALA A 53 15.32 1.93 15.63
N ASN A 54 16.06 1.46 14.65
CA ASN A 54 17.17 2.19 14.07
C ASN A 54 16.66 3.05 12.91
N LEU A 55 16.88 4.35 13.01
CA LEU A 55 16.62 5.32 11.96
C LEU A 55 17.81 5.36 11.00
N ILE A 56 17.54 5.02 9.74
CA ILE A 56 18.51 5.09 8.66
C ILE A 56 18.13 6.28 7.79
N PRO A 57 18.93 7.36 7.74
CA PRO A 57 18.64 8.49 6.89
C PRO A 57 18.51 8.08 5.43
N LEU A 58 17.44 8.52 4.77
CA LEU A 58 17.29 8.30 3.34
C LEU A 58 18.19 9.30 2.58
N PRO A 59 19.01 8.85 1.64
CA PRO A 59 19.86 9.77 0.88
C PRO A 59 18.98 10.74 0.08
N THR A 60 19.47 11.94 -0.12
CA THR A 60 18.88 12.90 -1.07
C THR A 60 19.93 13.23 -2.12
N ASP A 61 19.51 13.81 -3.23
CA ASP A 61 20.41 14.39 -4.24
C ASP A 61 21.12 15.66 -3.74
N LEU A 62 20.87 16.04 -2.48
CA LEU A 62 21.52 17.12 -1.76
C LEU A 62 22.79 16.62 -1.04
N VAL A 63 23.67 17.56 -0.69
CA VAL A 63 24.94 17.27 0.01
C VAL A 63 24.96 18.02 1.34
N PRO A 64 25.17 17.34 2.47
CA PRO A 64 25.36 15.88 2.64
C PRO A 64 24.06 15.06 2.47
N ALA A 65 24.19 13.76 2.17
CA ALA A 65 23.07 12.82 2.06
C ALA A 65 22.71 12.26 3.45
N ASP A 66 22.20 13.13 4.32
CA ASP A 66 21.94 12.88 5.74
C ASP A 66 20.45 12.78 6.08
N GLY A 67 19.58 12.58 5.08
CA GLY A 67 18.13 12.52 5.28
C GLY A 67 17.45 13.88 5.30
N ILE A 68 18.21 14.98 5.28
CA ILE A 68 17.63 16.32 5.36
C ILE A 68 17.01 16.74 4.03
N VAL A 69 15.78 17.26 4.10
CA VAL A 69 15.03 17.84 2.99
C VAL A 69 14.71 19.32 3.26
N PRO A 70 14.68 20.19 2.24
CA PRO A 70 14.52 21.65 2.41
C PRO A 70 13.04 22.05 2.54
N TYR A 71 12.31 21.35 3.40
CA TYR A 71 10.90 21.57 3.68
C TYR A 71 10.70 21.63 5.18
N ASP A 72 9.94 22.61 5.66
CA ASP A 72 9.83 22.95 7.09
C ASP A 72 8.84 22.08 7.87
N HIS A 73 7.99 21.34 7.17
CA HIS A 73 6.84 20.69 7.77
C HIS A 73 6.35 19.49 6.95
N ILE A 74 7.22 18.50 6.79
CA ILE A 74 6.80 17.18 6.29
C ILE A 74 6.17 16.42 7.46
N ASP A 75 4.94 16.82 7.80
CA ASP A 75 4.10 16.18 8.82
C ASP A 75 3.01 15.32 8.16
N ALA A 76 3.14 15.04 6.86
CA ALA A 76 2.33 14.09 6.14
C ALA A 76 3.21 13.33 5.12
N LEU A 77 3.28 12.00 5.26
CA LEU A 77 4.16 11.11 4.51
C LEU A 77 3.39 9.86 4.07
N ALA A 78 3.46 9.51 2.80
CA ALA A 78 2.84 8.28 2.31
C ALA A 78 3.73 7.55 1.30
N ALA A 79 3.80 6.21 1.33
CA ALA A 79 4.57 5.43 0.36
C ALA A 79 3.67 4.80 -0.70
N SER A 80 4.13 4.71 -1.95
CA SER A 80 3.45 3.91 -2.98
C SER A 80 3.34 2.45 -2.55
N PRO A 81 2.39 1.65 -3.10
CA PRO A 81 2.23 0.26 -2.70
C PRO A 81 3.48 -0.60 -2.93
N ASP A 82 4.31 -0.26 -3.92
CA ASP A 82 5.60 -0.90 -4.19
C ASP A 82 6.78 -0.31 -3.39
N GLY A 83 6.52 0.71 -2.56
CA GLY A 83 7.46 1.42 -1.70
C GLY A 83 8.58 2.18 -2.41
N LYS A 84 8.50 2.38 -3.73
CA LYS A 84 9.54 3.06 -4.53
C LYS A 84 9.38 4.57 -4.56
N ILE A 85 8.18 5.07 -4.28
CA ILE A 85 7.88 6.50 -4.24
C ILE A 85 7.40 6.83 -2.84
N LEU A 86 7.93 7.90 -2.25
CA LEU A 86 7.34 8.56 -1.09
C LEU A 86 6.70 9.86 -1.56
N TRP A 87 5.47 10.11 -1.11
CA TRP A 87 4.76 11.36 -1.22
C TRP A 87 4.94 12.11 0.09
N LEU A 88 5.71 13.18 0.03
CA LEU A 88 5.93 14.09 1.15
C LEU A 88 5.02 15.29 0.94
N ILE A 89 4.38 15.75 2.00
CA ILE A 89 3.51 16.92 1.94
C ILE A 89 4.04 17.97 2.91
N ASN A 90 4.56 19.06 2.35
CA ASN A 90 4.95 20.23 3.13
C ASN A 90 3.70 21.05 3.39
N SER A 91 3.18 21.02 4.61
CA SER A 91 1.90 21.64 4.93
C SER A 91 1.89 22.26 6.32
N ARG A 92 1.40 23.49 6.45
CA ARG A 92 1.11 24.13 7.75
C ARG A 92 -0.19 24.89 7.65
N GLU A 93 -0.82 25.17 8.79
CA GLU A 93 -2.11 25.89 8.85
C GLU A 93 -2.08 27.24 8.09
N ASP A 94 -0.94 27.93 8.10
CA ASP A 94 -0.75 29.26 7.51
C ASP A 94 0.01 29.27 6.17
N VAL A 95 0.40 28.11 5.65
CA VAL A 95 1.20 27.98 4.42
C VAL A 95 0.43 27.17 3.37
N VAL A 96 0.68 27.45 2.09
CA VAL A 96 0.18 26.61 0.99
C VAL A 96 0.81 25.23 1.08
N SER A 97 -0.02 24.18 1.03
CA SER A 97 0.49 22.81 1.02
C SER A 97 1.12 22.48 -0.32
N GLU A 98 2.30 21.87 -0.31
CA GLU A 98 3.01 21.42 -1.51
C GLU A 98 3.15 19.90 -1.50
N LEU A 99 2.85 19.27 -2.63
CA LEU A 99 3.10 17.84 -2.83
C LEU A 99 4.49 17.64 -3.44
N ILE A 100 5.28 16.79 -2.80
CA ILE A 100 6.64 16.45 -3.20
C ILE A 100 6.73 14.94 -3.43
N LYS A 101 7.35 14.55 -4.54
CA LYS A 101 7.70 13.18 -4.88
C LYS A 101 9.15 12.92 -4.48
N TYR A 102 9.39 11.87 -3.72
CA TYR A 102 10.71 11.31 -3.48
C TYR A 102 10.81 9.92 -4.12
N GLU A 103 11.78 9.73 -5.00
CA GLU A 103 12.06 8.42 -5.59
C GLU A 103 13.17 7.72 -4.78
N VAL A 104 12.82 6.58 -4.15
CA VAL A 104 13.69 5.89 -3.19
C VAL A 104 14.97 5.36 -3.84
N ASP A 105 14.87 4.73 -5.01
CA ASP A 105 16.02 4.13 -5.70
C ASP A 105 17.01 5.17 -6.22
N SER A 106 16.50 6.30 -6.72
CA SER A 106 17.29 7.37 -7.33
C SER A 106 17.64 8.48 -6.34
N ALA A 107 17.14 8.42 -5.10
CA ALA A 107 17.29 9.45 -4.07
C ALA A 107 16.86 10.85 -4.53
N THR A 108 15.91 10.95 -5.47
CA THR A 108 15.59 12.21 -6.14
C THR A 108 14.33 12.84 -5.55
N LEU A 109 14.41 14.14 -5.20
CA LEU A 109 13.27 14.96 -4.78
C LEU A 109 12.73 15.80 -5.94
N MET A 110 11.41 15.81 -6.11
CA MET A 110 10.73 16.58 -7.14
C MET A 110 9.46 17.20 -6.58
N SER A 111 9.31 18.52 -6.71
CA SER A 111 8.03 19.19 -6.48
C SER A 111 7.03 18.78 -7.57
N VAL A 112 5.86 18.31 -7.18
CA VAL A 112 4.72 18.09 -8.08
C VAL A 112 3.97 19.40 -8.27
N GLY A 113 3.77 20.15 -7.18
CA GLY A 113 3.12 21.45 -7.19
C GLY A 113 2.43 21.79 -5.88
N VAL A 114 1.85 23.00 -5.84
CA VAL A 114 0.97 23.42 -4.76
C VAL A 114 -0.35 22.67 -4.87
N ILE A 115 -0.85 22.14 -3.75
CA ILE A 115 -2.09 21.40 -3.72
C ILE A 115 -3.28 22.33 -3.99
N GLU A 116 -4.05 22.03 -5.04
CA GLU A 116 -5.26 22.75 -5.41
C GLU A 116 -6.46 22.15 -4.68
N TRP A 117 -7.06 22.93 -3.76
CA TRP A 117 -8.23 22.50 -2.99
C TRP A 117 -9.55 22.78 -3.73
N PRO A 118 -10.55 21.87 -3.67
CA PRO A 118 -11.82 22.04 -4.36
C PRO A 118 -12.75 23.04 -3.64
N ILE A 119 -12.52 23.31 -2.36
CA ILE A 119 -13.29 24.26 -1.55
C ILE A 119 -12.52 25.57 -1.48
N ALA A 120 -13.19 26.67 -1.86
CA ALA A 120 -12.58 28.00 -1.84
C ALA A 120 -12.14 28.39 -0.41
N ASP A 121 -11.02 29.11 -0.31
CA ASP A 121 -10.39 29.60 0.92
C ASP A 121 -9.75 28.53 1.82
N GLU A 122 -9.91 27.25 1.52
CA GLU A 122 -9.13 26.21 2.17
C GLU A 122 -7.65 26.29 1.80
N LYS A 123 -6.80 26.25 2.83
CA LYS A 123 -5.34 26.19 2.73
C LYS A 123 -4.82 25.22 3.78
N GLY A 124 -3.62 24.69 3.55
CA GLY A 124 -2.81 24.12 4.61
C GLY A 124 -3.43 22.96 5.39
N ASP A 125 -2.82 22.70 6.55
CA ASP A 125 -3.34 21.86 7.65
C ASP A 125 -3.65 20.39 7.29
N ILE A 126 -2.93 19.86 6.30
CA ILE A 126 -2.73 18.41 6.20
C ILE A 126 -1.86 17.95 7.37
N ASP A 127 -2.32 16.90 8.07
CA ASP A 127 -1.69 16.34 9.28
C ASP A 127 -1.41 14.84 9.14
N GLN A 128 -1.99 14.17 8.13
CA GLN A 128 -1.98 12.71 8.00
C GLN A 128 -2.04 12.34 6.51
N ALA A 129 -1.30 11.31 6.08
CA ALA A 129 -1.36 10.83 4.70
C ALA A 129 -1.09 9.32 4.57
N THR A 130 -1.79 8.67 3.64
CA THR A 130 -1.50 7.26 3.30
C THR A 130 -1.85 6.99 1.85
N VAL A 131 -1.21 5.99 1.25
CA VAL A 131 -1.63 5.46 -0.07
C VAL A 131 -2.38 4.16 0.14
N ALA A 132 -3.53 4.01 -0.53
CA ALA A 132 -4.28 2.76 -0.57
C ALA A 132 -3.59 1.72 -1.45
N PRO A 133 -3.90 0.41 -1.32
CA PRO A 133 -3.32 -0.64 -2.17
C PRO A 133 -3.49 -0.41 -3.69
N ASP A 134 -4.52 0.32 -4.11
CA ASP A 134 -4.76 0.68 -5.50
C ASP A 134 -3.86 1.84 -6.02
N GLY A 135 -3.07 2.45 -5.15
CA GLY A 135 -2.18 3.57 -5.45
C GLY A 135 -2.77 4.96 -5.19
N THR A 136 -4.03 5.06 -4.74
CA THR A 136 -4.68 6.34 -4.44
C THR A 136 -4.08 6.98 -3.18
N LEU A 137 -3.61 8.22 -3.28
CA LEU A 137 -3.12 9.01 -2.14
C LEU A 137 -4.28 9.68 -1.41
N TYR A 138 -4.44 9.35 -0.13
CA TYR A 138 -5.41 9.94 0.80
C TYR A 138 -4.73 10.85 1.80
N VAL A 139 -5.38 11.96 2.14
CA VAL A 139 -4.93 12.90 3.18
C VAL A 139 -6.10 13.37 4.03
N THR A 140 -5.85 13.64 5.30
CA THR A 140 -6.83 14.35 6.14
C THR A 140 -6.45 15.81 6.31
N LYS A 141 -7.45 16.63 6.61
CA LYS A 141 -7.24 17.98 7.14
C LYS A 141 -7.67 18.04 8.60
N LYS A 142 -6.79 18.55 9.45
CA LYS A 142 -6.96 18.46 10.91
C LYS A 142 -8.12 19.31 11.44
N VAL A 143 -8.23 20.57 11.02
CA VAL A 143 -9.19 21.54 11.59
C VAL A 143 -10.61 21.32 11.07
N VAL A 144 -10.75 20.94 9.81
CA VAL A 144 -12.07 20.76 9.15
C VAL A 144 -12.55 19.31 9.15
N HIS A 145 -11.70 18.35 9.53
CA HIS A 145 -12.03 16.92 9.58
C HIS A 145 -12.50 16.33 8.26
N HIS A 146 -11.93 16.81 7.15
CA HIS A 146 -12.20 16.29 5.82
C HIS A 146 -11.15 15.25 5.42
N LEU A 147 -11.57 14.23 4.68
CA LEU A 147 -10.71 13.31 3.94
C LEU A 147 -10.71 13.68 2.45
N TYR A 148 -9.53 13.74 1.84
CA TYR A 148 -9.35 14.00 0.41
C TYR A 148 -8.54 12.88 -0.24
N THR A 149 -8.71 12.74 -1.54
CA THR A 149 -7.66 12.14 -2.40
C THR A 149 -6.86 13.24 -3.08
N ILE A 150 -5.59 12.98 -3.40
CA ILE A 150 -4.76 13.88 -4.19
C ILE A 150 -4.32 13.18 -5.48
N ASP A 151 -4.57 13.82 -6.62
CA ASP A 151 -3.99 13.40 -7.90
C ASP A 151 -2.48 13.70 -7.90
N THR A 152 -1.69 12.63 -7.88
CA THR A 152 -0.23 12.69 -7.77
C THR A 152 0.47 13.20 -9.03
N SER A 153 -0.26 13.37 -10.14
CA SER A 153 0.28 13.92 -11.39
C SER A 153 0.23 15.45 -11.44
N ASN A 154 -0.67 16.08 -10.69
CA ASN A 154 -0.95 17.51 -10.80
C ASN A 154 -1.33 18.20 -9.47
N ALA A 155 -1.24 17.48 -8.35
CA ALA A 155 -1.54 17.97 -7.00
C ALA A 155 -2.98 18.49 -6.80
N LYS A 156 -3.97 17.98 -7.53
CA LYS A 156 -5.38 18.36 -7.32
C LYS A 156 -6.03 17.49 -6.25
N ALA A 157 -6.60 18.14 -5.24
CA ALA A 157 -7.36 17.45 -4.21
C ALA A 157 -8.82 17.24 -4.64
N THR A 158 -9.38 16.07 -4.31
CA THR A 158 -10.81 15.76 -4.48
C THR A 158 -11.39 15.37 -3.13
N LEU A 159 -12.50 16.00 -2.73
CA LEU A 159 -13.14 15.69 -1.46
C LEU A 159 -13.73 14.28 -1.48
N VAL A 160 -13.32 13.46 -0.52
CA VAL A 160 -13.95 12.15 -0.25
C VAL A 160 -15.18 12.35 0.64
N GLY A 161 -15.01 13.12 1.71
CA GLY A 161 -16.08 13.56 2.59
C GLY A 161 -15.62 13.85 4.02
N ASP A 162 -16.57 14.21 4.87
CA ASP A 162 -16.33 14.55 6.27
C ASP A 162 -16.11 13.27 7.10
N VAL A 163 -15.10 13.27 7.95
CA VAL A 163 -14.83 12.19 8.91
C VAL A 163 -15.77 12.35 10.11
N ASN A 164 -16.72 11.42 10.24
CA ASN A 164 -17.72 11.42 11.29
C ASN A 164 -17.40 10.39 12.38
N GLY A 165 -17.45 10.82 13.64
CA GLY A 165 -17.24 9.94 14.80
C GLY A 165 -15.80 9.94 15.34
N ALA A 166 -14.87 10.59 14.64
CA ALA A 166 -13.50 10.79 15.08
C ALA A 166 -13.02 12.21 14.72
N LEU A 167 -12.04 12.70 15.46
CA LEU A 167 -11.28 13.89 15.09
C LEU A 167 -10.01 13.44 14.34
N THR A 168 -9.65 14.17 13.28
CA THR A 168 -8.45 13.96 12.45
C THR A 168 -7.24 14.73 12.96
N ASN A 169 -7.11 14.86 14.29
CA ASN A 169 -6.05 15.65 14.93
C ASN A 169 -5.05 14.75 15.66
N GLY A 170 -3.77 14.87 15.29
CA GLY A 170 -2.71 14.04 15.83
C GLY A 170 -2.81 12.58 15.39
N GLY A 171 -1.81 11.77 15.76
CA GLY A 171 -1.64 10.45 15.16
C GLY A 171 -1.53 10.55 13.64
N ASP A 172 -2.11 9.60 12.91
CA ASP A 172 -2.03 9.49 11.45
C ASP A 172 -3.05 8.44 10.93
N ILE A 173 -3.14 8.24 9.61
CA ILE A 173 -3.96 7.23 8.94
C ILE A 173 -3.08 6.18 8.24
N ALA A 174 -3.54 4.93 8.17
CA ALA A 174 -2.83 3.88 7.46
C ALA A 174 -3.79 2.87 6.81
N PHE A 175 -3.46 2.46 5.58
CA PHE A 175 -4.11 1.29 4.98
C PHE A 175 -3.37 0.00 5.34
N ASP A 176 -4.15 -1.06 5.57
CA ASP A 176 -3.62 -2.42 5.50
C ASP A 176 -3.52 -2.89 4.04
N GLN A 177 -2.98 -4.09 3.82
CA GLN A 177 -2.87 -4.66 2.47
C GLN A 177 -4.22 -4.94 1.79
N PHE A 178 -5.31 -5.03 2.56
CA PHE A 178 -6.64 -5.37 2.08
C PHE A 178 -7.49 -4.14 1.74
N GLY A 179 -6.98 -2.94 2.04
CA GLY A 179 -7.66 -1.68 1.78
C GLY A 179 -8.56 -1.21 2.93
N SER A 180 -8.44 -1.80 4.13
CA SER A 180 -9.05 -1.22 5.33
C SER A 180 -8.24 0.00 5.79
N LEU A 181 -8.92 1.10 6.05
CA LEU A 181 -8.32 2.36 6.48
C LEU A 181 -8.45 2.51 7.99
N TYR A 182 -7.34 2.75 8.66
CA TYR A 182 -7.28 3.00 10.08
C TYR A 182 -6.91 4.46 10.34
N LEU A 183 -7.45 5.05 11.40
CA LEU A 183 -7.08 6.37 11.90
C LEU A 183 -6.67 6.22 13.36
N LEU A 184 -5.44 6.63 13.66
CA LEU A 184 -5.01 6.90 15.01
C LEU A 184 -5.12 8.40 15.25
N ASN A 185 -5.81 8.82 16.31
CA ASN A 185 -5.76 10.20 16.77
C ASN A 185 -5.08 10.28 18.15
N GLN A 186 -5.18 11.43 18.81
CA GLN A 186 -4.55 11.63 20.12
C GLN A 186 -5.00 10.65 21.21
N THR A 187 -6.18 10.04 21.11
CA THR A 187 -6.75 9.27 22.22
C THR A 187 -7.26 7.90 21.85
N SER A 188 -7.53 7.62 20.58
CA SER A 188 -8.11 6.35 20.16
C SER A 188 -7.69 5.94 18.75
N LEU A 189 -7.78 4.64 18.50
CA LEU A 189 -7.69 4.00 17.19
C LEU A 189 -9.10 3.78 16.63
N TYR A 190 -9.28 4.02 15.33
CA TYR A 190 -10.55 3.89 14.62
C TYR A 190 -10.40 3.10 13.31
N ASP A 191 -11.46 2.39 12.93
CA ASP A 191 -11.70 1.87 11.58
C ASP A 191 -12.51 2.90 10.79
N LEU A 192 -12.03 3.29 9.61
CA LEU A 192 -12.68 4.25 8.71
C LEU A 192 -13.30 3.54 7.52
N THR A 193 -14.62 3.67 7.39
CA THR A 193 -15.35 3.18 6.21
C THR A 193 -15.41 4.26 5.14
N LEU A 194 -14.72 4.04 4.03
CA LEU A 194 -14.80 4.89 2.84
C LEU A 194 -16.19 4.78 2.18
N PRO A 195 -16.77 5.90 1.69
CA PRO A 195 -18.03 5.88 0.97
C PRO A 195 -17.88 5.25 -0.42
N GLY A 196 -18.85 4.42 -0.82
CA GLY A 196 -18.87 3.85 -2.19
C GLY A 196 -19.15 4.87 -3.31
N SER A 197 -19.56 6.10 -2.99
CA SER A 197 -19.77 7.19 -3.95
C SER A 197 -19.46 8.56 -3.32
N PRO A 198 -18.21 9.04 -3.42
CA PRO A 198 -17.82 10.37 -2.95
C PRO A 198 -18.44 11.52 -3.77
N PRO A 199 -18.66 12.72 -3.17
CA PRO A 199 -18.42 13.05 -1.77
C PRO A 199 -19.56 12.55 -0.87
N ALA A 200 -19.24 11.83 0.20
CA ALA A 200 -20.19 11.36 1.20
C ALA A 200 -19.48 11.12 2.55
N PRO A 201 -20.20 11.07 3.68
CA PRO A 201 -19.57 10.87 4.99
C PRO A 201 -18.64 9.65 5.06
N VAL A 202 -17.47 9.85 5.67
CA VAL A 202 -16.53 8.79 6.05
C VAL A 202 -16.81 8.45 7.51
N ASN A 203 -17.36 7.27 7.78
CA ASN A 203 -17.72 6.89 9.14
C ASN A 203 -16.51 6.29 9.86
N ALA A 204 -16.24 6.75 11.06
CA ALA A 204 -15.22 6.20 11.95
C ALA A 204 -15.89 5.39 13.08
N VAL A 205 -15.38 4.18 13.32
CA VAL A 205 -15.78 3.31 14.43
C VAL A 205 -14.59 3.12 15.36
N GLU A 206 -14.74 3.49 16.62
CA GLU A 206 -13.67 3.35 17.61
C GLU A 206 -13.37 1.86 17.85
N ILE A 207 -12.10 1.48 17.70
CA ILE A 207 -11.55 0.17 18.00
C ILE A 207 -11.16 0.11 19.48
N GLY A 208 -10.46 1.14 19.96
CA GLY A 208 -10.07 1.26 21.37
C GLY A 208 -9.20 2.48 21.66
N GLY A 209 -9.06 2.79 22.95
CA GLY A 209 -8.26 3.92 23.43
C GLY A 209 -6.75 3.65 23.39
N VAL A 210 -5.97 4.71 23.16
CA VAL A 210 -4.51 4.70 23.15
C VAL A 210 -3.94 5.79 24.07
N ASP A 211 -2.64 5.70 24.36
CA ASP A 211 -1.91 6.80 25.02
C ASP A 211 -1.77 8.02 24.09
N GLU A 212 -1.59 9.20 24.68
CA GLU A 212 -1.37 10.44 23.91
C GLU A 212 0.04 10.50 23.28
N GLY A 213 0.19 11.38 22.29
CA GLY A 213 1.50 11.76 21.75
C GLY A 213 1.93 11.01 20.49
N TYR A 214 1.02 10.28 19.84
CA TYR A 214 1.28 9.71 18.52
C TYR A 214 1.29 10.77 17.42
N THR A 215 2.16 10.59 16.42
CA THR A 215 2.32 11.54 15.30
C THR A 215 2.34 10.88 13.92
N GLY A 216 2.51 9.57 13.85
CA GLY A 216 2.59 8.80 12.61
C GLY A 216 2.06 7.40 12.83
N LEU A 217 1.60 6.73 11.76
CA LEU A 217 1.02 5.41 11.79
C LEU A 217 1.43 4.60 10.56
N ALA A 218 1.86 3.37 10.77
CA ALA A 218 2.13 2.43 9.69
C ALA A 218 1.70 1.02 10.10
N PHE A 219 1.68 0.11 9.14
CA PHE A 219 1.57 -1.32 9.40
C PHE A 219 2.94 -1.98 9.41
N ARG A 220 3.11 -2.95 10.31
CA ARG A 220 4.21 -3.91 10.24
C ARG A 220 4.00 -4.88 9.09
N VAL A 221 5.10 -5.43 8.58
CA VAL A 221 5.11 -6.54 7.62
C VAL A 221 4.28 -6.20 6.38
N GLY A 222 4.47 -4.98 5.84
CA GLY A 222 3.81 -4.50 4.62
C GLY A 222 2.28 -4.57 4.67
N GLY A 223 1.64 -4.21 5.78
CA GLY A 223 0.17 -4.18 5.84
C GLY A 223 -0.50 -5.46 6.37
N VAL A 224 0.26 -6.47 6.79
CA VAL A 224 -0.31 -7.73 7.33
C VAL A 224 -0.24 -7.80 8.86
N GLY A 225 0.71 -7.10 9.45
CA GLY A 225 0.99 -7.15 10.88
C GLY A 225 0.10 -6.24 11.73
N ASN A 226 0.56 -6.00 12.95
CA ASN A 226 0.01 -4.96 13.81
C ASN A 226 0.37 -3.56 13.30
N LEU A 227 -0.28 -2.55 13.86
CA LEU A 227 0.08 -1.15 13.62
C LEU A 227 1.37 -0.81 14.37
N ILE A 228 2.12 0.14 13.86
CA ILE A 228 3.26 0.78 14.52
C ILE A 228 3.08 2.28 14.44
N GLY A 229 3.11 2.98 15.59
CA GLY A 229 2.97 4.43 15.64
C GLY A 229 4.19 5.10 16.28
N SER A 230 4.61 6.24 15.73
CA SER A 230 5.65 7.09 16.34
C SER A 230 5.06 7.85 17.50
N ASN A 231 5.72 7.79 18.65
CA ASN A 231 5.28 8.50 19.85
C ASN A 231 6.37 9.46 20.35
N LYS A 232 6.04 10.76 20.34
CA LYS A 232 6.96 11.82 20.78
C LYS A 232 7.07 11.95 22.30
N GLY A 233 6.10 11.44 23.04
CA GLY A 233 6.11 11.46 24.50
C GLY A 233 7.22 10.61 25.12
N ASN A 234 7.66 9.56 24.40
CA ASN A 234 8.64 8.60 24.89
C ASN A 234 9.77 8.28 23.88
N ASN A 235 9.86 9.00 22.75
CA ASN A 235 10.88 8.81 21.71
C ASN A 235 10.96 7.35 21.22
N SER A 236 9.81 6.75 20.94
CA SER A 236 9.74 5.35 20.52
C SER A 236 8.73 5.15 19.39
N PHE A 237 8.88 4.03 18.68
CA PHE A 237 7.78 3.46 17.93
C PHE A 237 7.08 2.41 18.77
N ASN A 238 5.76 2.49 18.85
CA ASN A 238 4.95 1.56 19.63
C ASN A 238 4.16 0.68 18.67
N GLU A 239 4.25 -0.63 18.85
CA GLU A 239 3.38 -1.58 18.17
C GLU A 239 2.04 -1.66 18.87
N LEU A 240 0.96 -1.47 18.11
CA LEU A 240 -0.42 -1.39 18.59
C LEU A 240 -1.25 -2.51 17.98
N SER A 241 -2.05 -3.15 18.82
CA SER A 241 -3.03 -4.15 18.40
C SER A 241 -4.11 -3.51 17.54
N VAL A 242 -4.31 -4.05 16.33
CA VAL A 242 -5.44 -3.65 15.45
C VAL A 242 -6.81 -4.08 16.00
N VAL A 243 -6.84 -4.96 17.01
CA VAL A 243 -8.08 -5.52 17.56
C VAL A 243 -8.71 -4.60 18.59
N ASP A 244 -7.88 -3.90 19.37
CA ASP A 244 -8.33 -3.12 20.54
C ASP A 244 -7.48 -1.87 20.83
N GLY A 245 -6.51 -1.54 19.98
CA GLY A 245 -5.61 -0.39 20.16
C GLY A 245 -4.55 -0.56 21.25
N SER A 246 -4.50 -1.70 21.95
CA SER A 246 -3.58 -1.89 23.07
C SER A 246 -2.11 -1.89 22.65
N LEU A 247 -1.24 -1.31 23.49
CA LEU A 247 0.21 -1.35 23.33
C LEU A 247 0.74 -2.78 23.49
N ILE A 248 1.42 -3.28 22.47
CA ILE A 248 2.06 -4.61 22.46
C ILE A 248 3.50 -4.49 22.91
N VAL A 249 4.27 -3.63 22.25
CA VAL A 249 5.71 -3.45 22.50
C VAL A 249 6.13 -2.05 22.07
N SER A 250 7.19 -1.54 22.70
CA SER A 250 7.77 -0.22 22.42
C SER A 250 9.23 -0.37 22.03
N TYR A 251 9.63 0.32 20.96
CA TYR A 251 10.96 0.30 20.38
C TYR A 251 11.56 1.71 20.44
N PRO A 252 12.46 2.02 21.41
CA PRO A 252 13.11 3.31 21.46
C PRO A 252 13.86 3.62 20.16
N MET A 253 13.78 4.87 19.72
CA MET A 253 14.38 5.33 18.47
C MET A 253 15.88 5.58 18.64
N TYR A 254 16.68 5.09 17.68
CA TYR A 254 18.11 5.30 17.64
C TYR A 254 18.55 5.87 16.29
N LEU A 255 19.43 6.87 16.31
CA LEU A 255 20.11 7.40 15.13
C LEU A 255 21.62 7.34 15.37
N ASN A 256 22.36 6.70 14.47
CA ASN A 256 23.82 6.52 14.60
C ASN A 256 24.26 5.89 15.95
N GLY A 257 23.42 5.01 16.50
CA GLY A 257 23.66 4.32 17.78
C GLY A 257 23.38 5.14 19.05
N GLY A 258 22.99 6.41 18.92
CA GLY A 258 22.48 7.23 20.03
C GLY A 258 20.96 7.28 20.06
N LEU A 259 20.37 7.56 21.22
CA LEU A 259 18.93 7.81 21.32
C LEU A 259 18.55 9.02 20.47
N PHE A 260 17.48 8.90 19.71
CA PHE A 260 16.91 9.98 18.91
C PHE A 260 15.87 10.75 19.74
N GLU A 261 15.82 12.07 19.59
CA GLU A 261 14.84 12.94 20.25
C GLU A 261 13.77 13.37 19.26
N HIS A 262 12.58 12.79 19.37
CA HIS A 262 11.44 13.08 18.51
C HIS A 262 10.62 14.22 19.14
N ASN A 263 10.92 15.47 18.78
CA ASN A 263 10.51 16.64 19.57
C ASN A 263 9.24 17.34 19.10
N LEU A 264 9.01 17.48 17.79
CA LEU A 264 7.88 18.28 17.28
C LEU A 264 6.74 17.42 16.75
N GLY A 265 7.09 16.46 15.90
CA GLY A 265 6.15 15.72 15.09
C GLY A 265 6.82 15.26 13.81
N GLY A 266 5.99 14.86 12.87
CA GLY A 266 6.40 14.12 11.69
C GLY A 266 5.60 12.83 11.60
N ASP A 267 5.59 12.26 10.40
CA ASP A 267 4.64 11.24 10.01
C ASP A 267 5.33 9.91 9.65
N MET A 268 4.57 8.82 9.56
CA MET A 268 5.05 7.50 9.18
C MET A 268 4.25 6.93 8.02
N THR A 269 4.83 5.95 7.33
CA THR A 269 4.06 5.21 6.33
C THR A 269 4.61 3.80 6.13
N THR A 270 3.71 2.89 5.77
CA THR A 270 4.02 1.51 5.43
C THR A 270 4.78 1.48 4.10
N GLY A 271 6.05 1.05 4.12
CA GLY A 271 6.80 0.66 2.91
C GLY A 271 6.26 -0.65 2.33
N PRO A 272 6.81 -1.18 1.21
CA PRO A 272 6.06 -1.93 0.21
C PRO A 272 4.97 -2.83 0.82
N LEU A 273 3.72 -2.58 0.44
CA LEU A 273 2.63 -3.42 0.89
C LEU A 273 2.84 -4.85 0.39
N VAL A 274 2.67 -5.81 1.29
CA VAL A 274 2.55 -7.21 0.91
C VAL A 274 1.28 -7.31 0.11
N MET A 275 1.44 -7.56 -1.18
CA MET A 275 0.32 -7.82 -2.04
C MET A 275 0.11 -9.32 -2.04
N CYS A 276 -0.79 -9.83 -1.20
CA CYS A 276 -1.17 -11.24 -1.23
C CYS A 276 -1.67 -11.59 -2.63
N SER A 277 -0.83 -12.26 -3.42
CA SER A 277 -1.19 -12.67 -4.76
C SER A 277 -2.00 -13.96 -4.69
N LYS A 278 -3.00 -14.08 -5.55
CA LYS A 278 -3.78 -15.28 -5.77
C LYS A 278 -3.66 -15.65 -7.24
N THR A 279 -3.47 -16.94 -7.51
CA THR A 279 -3.31 -17.44 -8.88
C THR A 279 -4.62 -17.37 -9.68
N ILE A 280 -4.55 -17.54 -10.99
CA ILE A 280 -5.73 -17.82 -11.84
C ILE A 280 -6.57 -18.96 -11.25
N GLY A 281 -5.91 -19.97 -10.69
CA GLY A 281 -6.53 -21.14 -10.09
C GLY A 281 -7.46 -20.78 -8.92
N TYR A 282 -7.09 -19.78 -8.13
CA TYR A 282 -7.92 -19.25 -7.06
C TYR A 282 -9.07 -18.43 -7.63
N TRP A 283 -8.79 -17.39 -8.43
CA TRP A 283 -9.81 -16.44 -8.91
C TRP A 283 -10.87 -17.04 -9.83
N LYS A 284 -10.57 -18.14 -10.52
CA LYS A 284 -11.60 -18.86 -11.29
C LYS A 284 -12.62 -19.58 -10.40
N ASN A 285 -12.25 -19.89 -9.16
CA ASN A 285 -13.02 -20.68 -8.22
C ASN A 285 -13.60 -19.88 -7.04
N HIS A 286 -13.16 -18.65 -6.80
CA HIS A 286 -13.59 -17.81 -5.68
C HIS A 286 -14.27 -16.54 -6.17
N SER A 287 -15.17 -15.99 -5.34
CA SER A 287 -15.84 -14.73 -5.65
C SER A 287 -14.86 -13.58 -5.70
N TRP A 288 -15.13 -12.61 -6.55
CA TRP A 288 -14.36 -11.37 -6.67
C TRP A 288 -14.98 -10.27 -5.79
N LEU A 289 -16.02 -10.59 -5.02
CA LEU A 289 -16.71 -9.68 -4.10
C LEU A 289 -17.22 -8.40 -4.79
N GLY A 290 -17.63 -8.53 -6.05
CA GLY A 290 -18.11 -7.40 -6.86
C GLY A 290 -17.01 -6.59 -7.55
N ALA A 291 -15.73 -6.93 -7.37
CA ALA A 291 -14.64 -6.31 -8.12
C ALA A 291 -14.77 -6.57 -9.63
N SER A 292 -14.31 -5.61 -10.43
CA SER A 292 -14.18 -5.70 -11.87
C SER A 292 -12.75 -5.37 -12.27
N VAL A 293 -12.31 -5.84 -13.44
CA VAL A 293 -10.96 -5.58 -13.96
C VAL A 293 -11.01 -4.76 -15.25
N THR A 294 -10.15 -3.76 -15.36
CA THR A 294 -9.96 -2.97 -16.59
C THR A 294 -8.63 -3.32 -17.25
N ILE A 295 -8.65 -3.56 -18.56
CA ILE A 295 -7.47 -3.80 -19.40
C ILE A 295 -7.59 -2.91 -20.64
N ASN A 296 -6.59 -2.05 -20.90
CA ASN A 296 -6.50 -1.16 -22.08
C ASN A 296 -7.66 -0.19 -22.29
N ASP A 297 -8.09 0.53 -21.24
CA ASP A 297 -9.15 1.53 -21.32
C ASP A 297 -10.39 1.04 -22.09
N MET A 298 -10.69 -0.26 -22.00
CA MET A 298 -11.99 -0.79 -22.35
C MET A 298 -12.97 0.02 -21.49
N SER A 299 -13.64 1.01 -22.09
CA SER A 299 -14.52 1.98 -21.43
C SER A 299 -15.36 1.30 -20.35
N ASP A 300 -15.69 1.96 -19.23
CA ASP A 300 -16.38 1.38 -18.07
C ASP A 300 -17.52 0.37 -18.38
N GLU A 301 -18.21 0.51 -19.53
CA GLU A 301 -19.16 -0.48 -20.08
C GLU A 301 -18.56 -1.88 -20.39
N PHE A 302 -17.24 -2.03 -20.44
CA PHE A 302 -16.50 -3.24 -20.82
C PHE A 302 -15.53 -3.71 -19.72
N ALA A 303 -15.71 -3.24 -18.48
CA ALA A 303 -14.99 -3.81 -17.35
C ALA A 303 -15.24 -5.33 -17.27
N ILE A 304 -14.18 -6.11 -17.08
CA ILE A 304 -14.27 -7.56 -16.91
C ILE A 304 -14.83 -7.81 -15.52
N THR A 305 -16.13 -8.02 -15.43
CA THR A 305 -16.81 -8.38 -14.18
C THR A 305 -16.54 -9.83 -13.81
N GLU A 306 -16.87 -10.21 -12.58
CA GLU A 306 -16.84 -11.60 -12.14
C GLU A 306 -17.63 -12.53 -13.09
N VAL A 307 -18.76 -12.05 -13.62
CA VAL A 307 -19.55 -12.79 -14.61
C VAL A 307 -18.73 -13.05 -15.87
N ILE A 308 -18.14 -12.03 -16.49
CA ILE A 308 -17.37 -12.19 -17.73
C ILE A 308 -16.10 -13.03 -17.49
N GLY A 309 -15.43 -12.79 -16.37
CA GLY A 309 -14.17 -13.42 -16.02
C GLY A 309 -14.29 -14.89 -15.63
N ARG A 310 -15.25 -15.23 -14.75
CA ARG A 310 -15.45 -16.60 -14.25
C ARG A 310 -16.50 -17.35 -15.06
N PHE A 311 -17.68 -16.77 -15.27
CA PHE A 311 -18.86 -17.49 -15.76
C PHE A 311 -19.07 -17.38 -17.27
N GLY A 312 -18.55 -16.33 -17.90
CA GLY A 312 -18.66 -16.01 -19.32
C GLY A 312 -20.07 -15.58 -19.70
N THR A 313 -20.79 -16.45 -20.43
CA THR A 313 -22.15 -16.15 -20.91
C THR A 313 -23.26 -16.68 -20.00
N LYS A 314 -22.89 -17.32 -18.88
CA LYS A 314 -23.81 -18.04 -18.00
C LYS A 314 -23.99 -17.34 -16.66
N ALA A 315 -25.08 -17.68 -15.97
CA ALA A 315 -25.32 -17.21 -14.61
C ALA A 315 -24.37 -17.90 -13.61
N GLU A 316 -24.14 -17.25 -12.47
CA GLU A 316 -23.41 -17.83 -11.34
C GLU A 316 -24.01 -19.18 -10.93
N GLY A 317 -23.15 -20.20 -10.77
CA GLY A 317 -23.55 -21.56 -10.40
C GLY A 317 -23.69 -22.54 -11.58
N ASP A 318 -23.74 -22.07 -12.82
CA ASP A 318 -23.84 -22.93 -14.00
C ASP A 318 -22.47 -23.52 -14.40
N LYS A 319 -22.34 -24.85 -14.35
CA LYS A 319 -21.20 -25.59 -14.94
C LYS A 319 -21.53 -26.03 -16.37
N PRO A 320 -20.55 -26.07 -17.30
CA PRO A 320 -19.17 -25.63 -17.14
C PRO A 320 -19.05 -24.10 -17.24
N TYR A 321 -18.17 -23.56 -16.41
CA TYR A 321 -17.73 -22.17 -16.45
C TYR A 321 -17.00 -21.89 -17.77
N ASP A 322 -17.42 -20.86 -18.52
CA ASP A 322 -16.83 -20.51 -19.82
C ASP A 322 -16.31 -19.07 -19.89
N GLY A 323 -16.07 -18.45 -18.73
CA GLY A 323 -15.44 -17.14 -18.63
C GLY A 323 -13.99 -17.10 -19.09
N MET A 324 -13.44 -15.90 -19.17
CA MET A 324 -12.06 -15.65 -19.63
C MET A 324 -11.02 -16.49 -18.89
N LEU A 325 -11.12 -16.62 -17.56
CA LEU A 325 -10.16 -17.42 -16.77
C LEU A 325 -10.19 -18.92 -17.12
N TRP A 326 -11.35 -19.46 -17.50
CA TRP A 326 -11.51 -20.88 -17.86
C TRP A 326 -11.14 -21.18 -19.31
N ARG A 327 -11.23 -20.18 -20.19
CA ARG A 327 -10.93 -20.30 -21.62
C ARG A 327 -9.47 -20.06 -21.98
N ALA A 328 -8.65 -19.63 -21.02
CA ALA A 328 -7.24 -19.31 -21.20
C ALA A 328 -6.46 -20.49 -21.82
N LYS A 329 -5.75 -20.21 -22.93
CA LYS A 329 -4.95 -21.17 -23.70
C LYS A 329 -3.62 -20.54 -24.09
N GLY A 330 -2.53 -21.30 -23.99
CA GLY A 330 -1.18 -20.79 -24.31
C GLY A 330 -0.91 -20.44 -25.79
N LYS A 331 -1.88 -20.62 -26.71
CA LYS A 331 -1.70 -20.35 -28.16
C LYS A 331 -2.38 -19.07 -28.65
N THR A 332 -3.20 -18.44 -27.82
CA THR A 332 -3.84 -17.14 -28.08
C THR A 332 -3.41 -16.16 -27.00
N TYR A 333 -3.74 -14.87 -27.14
CA TYR A 333 -3.43 -13.89 -26.09
C TYR A 333 -4.18 -14.15 -24.77
N SER A 334 -5.18 -15.04 -24.77
CA SER A 334 -6.01 -15.39 -23.61
C SER A 334 -5.26 -15.77 -22.33
N MET A 335 -4.07 -16.39 -22.41
CA MET A 335 -3.30 -16.70 -21.20
C MET A 335 -2.76 -15.44 -20.53
N LEU A 336 -2.23 -14.49 -21.32
CA LEU A 336 -1.74 -13.23 -20.76
C LEU A 336 -2.89 -12.42 -20.17
N TYR A 337 -4.04 -12.35 -20.86
CA TYR A 337 -5.26 -11.77 -20.30
C TYR A 337 -5.65 -12.42 -18.97
N ALA A 338 -5.67 -13.75 -18.87
CA ALA A 338 -6.06 -14.43 -17.64
C ALA A 338 -5.06 -14.18 -16.49
N GLN A 339 -3.76 -14.17 -16.78
CA GLN A 339 -2.74 -13.84 -15.78
C GLN A 339 -2.88 -12.39 -15.31
N LEU A 340 -3.13 -11.47 -16.23
CA LEU A 340 -3.31 -10.06 -15.94
C LEU A 340 -4.60 -9.80 -15.16
N ILE A 341 -5.71 -10.50 -15.47
CA ILE A 341 -6.94 -10.43 -14.65
C ILE A 341 -6.65 -10.85 -13.22
N ALA A 342 -5.98 -11.98 -13.01
CA ALA A 342 -5.60 -12.44 -11.67
C ALA A 342 -4.70 -11.41 -10.96
N ALA A 343 -3.70 -10.88 -11.66
CA ALA A 343 -2.80 -9.88 -11.11
C ALA A 343 -3.54 -8.59 -10.72
N LYS A 344 -4.43 -8.09 -11.58
CA LYS A 344 -5.23 -6.90 -11.29
C LYS A 344 -6.25 -7.12 -10.17
N LEU A 345 -6.79 -8.32 -10.00
CA LEU A 345 -7.59 -8.64 -8.81
C LEU A 345 -6.73 -8.64 -7.54
N ASN A 346 -5.48 -9.11 -7.62
CA ASN A 346 -4.53 -9.06 -6.50
C ASN A 346 -4.10 -7.63 -6.16
N THR A 347 -4.17 -6.70 -7.12
CA THR A 347 -3.69 -5.34 -6.98
C THR A 347 -4.79 -4.28 -7.00
N SER A 348 -6.07 -4.68 -6.92
CA SER A 348 -7.22 -3.78 -7.05
C SER A 348 -7.15 -2.85 -8.27
N ASN A 349 -6.76 -3.38 -9.43
CA ASN A 349 -6.49 -2.65 -10.68
C ASN A 349 -5.38 -1.60 -10.61
N SER A 350 -4.49 -1.65 -9.62
CA SER A 350 -3.39 -0.70 -9.48
C SER A 350 -2.64 -0.46 -10.79
N TYR A 351 -2.49 0.82 -11.12
CA TYR A 351 -1.72 1.33 -12.26
C TYR A 351 -0.27 1.65 -11.87
N THR A 352 0.17 1.34 -10.65
CA THR A 352 1.55 1.60 -10.20
C THR A 352 2.49 0.44 -10.48
N VAL A 353 1.97 -0.72 -10.90
CA VAL A 353 2.80 -1.90 -11.20
C VAL A 353 3.23 -1.89 -12.67
N ASP A 354 4.46 -1.43 -12.92
CA ASP A 354 5.06 -1.31 -14.27
C ASP A 354 4.93 -2.58 -15.13
N LEU A 355 5.07 -3.75 -14.51
CA LEU A 355 4.91 -5.03 -15.21
C LEU A 355 3.49 -5.19 -15.78
N LEU A 356 2.46 -4.83 -15.00
CA LEU A 356 1.06 -4.94 -15.43
C LEU A 356 0.76 -3.90 -16.50
N ASN A 357 1.20 -2.65 -16.32
CA ASN A 357 1.08 -1.60 -17.33
C ASN A 357 1.75 -1.99 -18.66
N THR A 358 2.93 -2.61 -18.60
CA THR A 358 3.64 -3.11 -19.78
C THR A 358 2.87 -4.25 -20.46
N ALA A 359 2.29 -5.16 -19.67
CA ALA A 359 1.47 -6.24 -20.20
C ALA A 359 0.19 -5.72 -20.87
N GLU A 360 -0.43 -4.70 -20.29
CA GLU A 360 -1.58 -4.00 -20.86
C GLU A 360 -1.26 -3.34 -22.19
N ALA A 361 -0.27 -2.45 -22.21
CA ALA A 361 0.19 -1.80 -23.43
C ALA A 361 0.57 -2.82 -24.51
N PHE A 362 1.14 -3.97 -24.13
CA PHE A 362 1.40 -5.05 -25.07
C PHE A 362 0.12 -5.69 -25.61
N LEU A 363 -0.96 -5.79 -24.84
CA LEU A 363 -2.26 -6.30 -25.30
C LEU A 363 -3.05 -5.29 -26.15
N ASP A 364 -2.60 -4.05 -26.30
CA ASP A 364 -3.31 -3.05 -27.10
C ASP A 364 -3.50 -3.53 -28.56
N GLY A 365 -4.74 -3.41 -29.04
CA GLY A 365 -5.20 -3.91 -30.33
C GLY A 365 -5.23 -5.43 -30.51
N LYS A 366 -5.07 -6.24 -29.45
CA LYS A 366 -5.01 -7.72 -29.54
C LYS A 366 -6.20 -8.34 -28.81
N GLY A 367 -7.05 -9.07 -29.52
CA GLY A 367 -8.20 -9.75 -28.93
C GLY A 367 -7.81 -10.95 -28.07
N PHE A 368 -8.62 -11.24 -27.04
CA PHE A 368 -8.43 -12.39 -26.14
C PHE A 368 -8.28 -13.73 -26.89
N ASP A 369 -9.10 -13.98 -27.91
CA ASP A 369 -9.08 -15.21 -28.69
C ASP A 369 -8.12 -15.15 -29.91
N ASP A 370 -7.44 -14.02 -30.14
CA ASP A 370 -6.55 -13.88 -31.29
C ASP A 370 -5.32 -14.78 -31.13
N PRO A 371 -4.90 -15.49 -32.19
CA PRO A 371 -3.70 -16.29 -32.14
C PRO A 371 -2.47 -15.39 -31.96
N VAL A 372 -1.52 -15.82 -31.12
CA VAL A 372 -0.28 -15.08 -30.91
C VAL A 372 0.52 -15.04 -32.21
N SER A 373 0.74 -13.83 -32.73
CA SER A 373 1.44 -13.62 -34.00
C SER A 373 2.89 -14.10 -33.89
N LYS A 374 3.52 -14.47 -35.02
CA LYS A 374 4.93 -14.90 -34.99
C LYS A 374 5.86 -13.81 -34.43
N ALA A 375 5.56 -12.54 -34.71
CA ALA A 375 6.35 -11.41 -34.23
C ALA A 375 6.23 -11.23 -32.71
N ASP A 376 5.07 -11.54 -32.15
CA ASP A 376 4.75 -11.27 -30.74
C ASP A 376 5.19 -12.38 -29.77
N ARG A 377 5.46 -13.60 -30.27
CA ARG A 377 5.72 -14.79 -29.43
C ARG A 377 6.77 -14.58 -28.34
N ALA A 378 7.88 -13.92 -28.65
CA ALA A 378 8.96 -13.73 -27.70
C ALA A 378 8.53 -12.82 -26.54
N MET A 379 7.92 -11.66 -26.85
CA MET A 379 7.42 -10.73 -25.84
C MET A 379 6.25 -11.32 -25.06
N TYR A 380 5.31 -11.97 -25.74
CA TYR A 380 4.19 -12.68 -25.12
C TYR A 380 4.67 -13.72 -24.10
N SER A 381 5.63 -14.58 -24.47
CA SER A 381 6.16 -15.59 -23.54
C SER A 381 6.82 -14.95 -22.32
N LYS A 382 7.62 -13.90 -22.51
CA LYS A 382 8.27 -13.17 -21.42
C LYS A 382 7.25 -12.55 -20.47
N LEU A 383 6.19 -11.92 -21.01
CA LEU A 383 5.15 -11.30 -20.19
C LEU A 383 4.28 -12.33 -19.48
N VAL A 384 3.90 -13.43 -20.13
CA VAL A 384 3.17 -14.51 -19.46
C VAL A 384 3.99 -15.06 -18.29
N GLU A 385 5.28 -15.35 -18.50
CA GLU A 385 6.16 -15.84 -17.45
C GLU A 385 6.30 -14.84 -16.29
N ALA A 386 6.54 -13.57 -16.59
CA ALA A 386 6.70 -12.53 -15.57
C ALA A 386 5.41 -12.27 -14.77
N VAL A 387 4.24 -12.22 -15.42
CA VAL A 387 2.96 -12.02 -14.72
C VAL A 387 2.54 -13.29 -13.97
N THR A 388 2.88 -14.49 -14.48
CA THR A 388 2.71 -15.73 -13.71
C THR A 388 3.56 -15.69 -12.43
N ALA A 389 4.84 -15.34 -12.54
CA ALA A 389 5.71 -15.18 -11.37
C ALA A 389 5.13 -14.14 -10.39
N PHE A 390 4.68 -12.98 -10.87
CA PHE A 390 3.99 -12.00 -10.03
C PHE A 390 2.80 -12.59 -9.26
N ASN A 391 1.99 -13.44 -9.90
CA ASN A 391 0.85 -14.08 -9.25
C ASN A 391 1.24 -15.22 -8.28
N GLU A 392 2.43 -15.79 -8.43
CA GLU A 392 2.92 -16.93 -7.64
C GLU A 392 3.90 -16.52 -6.53
N ASP A 393 4.64 -15.42 -6.68
CA ASP A 393 5.74 -15.01 -5.79
C ASP A 393 5.24 -14.52 -4.41
N ASN A 394 4.00 -14.02 -4.32
CA ASN A 394 3.39 -13.56 -3.06
C ASN A 394 2.16 -14.41 -2.66
N HIS A 395 2.18 -15.70 -2.97
CA HIS A 395 1.01 -16.56 -2.79
C HIS A 395 0.69 -16.79 -1.30
N CYS A 396 -0.35 -16.14 -0.81
CA CYS A 396 -0.89 -16.36 0.53
C CYS A 396 -1.82 -17.60 0.52
N ASP A 397 -1.22 -18.79 0.44
CA ASP A 397 -1.88 -20.10 0.56
C ASP A 397 -2.29 -20.38 2.01
N SER A 398 -3.28 -19.64 2.51
CA SER A 398 -3.91 -19.97 3.79
C SER A 398 -5.43 -19.85 3.71
N GLU A 399 -6.07 -20.52 2.75
CA GLU A 399 -7.47 -20.98 2.85
C GLU A 399 -7.67 -22.33 2.16
#